data_AF-A0A0F9IFR8-F1
#
_entry.id   AF-A0A0F9IFR8-F1
#
_cell.length_a   1.000
_cell.length_b   1.000
_cell.length_c   1.000
_cell.angle_alpha   90.00
_cell.angle_beta   90.00
_cell.angle_gamma   90.00
#
_symmetry.space_group_name_H-M   'P 1'
#
loop_
_entity.id
_entity.type
_entity.pdbx_description
1 polymer ?
#
loop_
_entity_poly.entity_id
_entity_poly.type
_entity_poly.pdbx_seq_one_letter_code
_entity_poly.pdbx_strand_id
1 'polypeptide(L)' 'MIQAYIDGSSKGNPGKSGAGVAIYDKDNLLVLVRGVPLGHGTNNQAELQALQIALDELIKLEYHQFDVNI' A
#
# COMPACT_ATOMS: atom_id res chain seq x y z
N MET A 1 -2.18 11.16 -13.84
CA MET A 1 -1.03 10.34 -13.42
C MET A 1 -1.57 9.24 -12.52
N ILE A 2 -1.01 8.04 -12.54
CA ILE A 2 -1.44 6.98 -11.61
C ILE A 2 -1.03 7.37 -10.19
N GLN A 3 -1.96 7.28 -9.24
CA GLN A 3 -1.74 7.65 -7.84
C GLN A 3 -1.94 6.42 -6.96
N ALA A 4 -0.91 6.02 -6.22
CA ALA A 4 -1.00 5.01 -5.18
C ALA A 4 -0.98 5.70 -3.80
N TYR A 5 -1.92 5.35 -2.94
CA TYR A 5 -1.96 5.74 -1.53
C TYR A 5 -1.73 4.49 -0.71
N ILE A 6 -0.82 4.56 0.24
CA ILE A 6 -0.48 3.45 1.12
C ILE A 6 -0.55 3.88 2.57
N ASP A 7 -0.83 2.93 3.45
CA ASP A 7 -0.72 3.12 4.89
C ASP A 7 -0.34 1.79 5.54
N GLY A 8 0.44 1.84 6.61
CA GLY A 8 0.84 0.69 7.39
C GLY A 8 0.66 0.99 8.86
N SER A 9 0.00 0.08 9.59
CA SER A 9 -0.21 0.26 11.03
C SER A 9 0.15 -0.97 11.84
N SER A 10 0.53 -0.75 13.09
CA SER A 10 0.70 -1.80 14.09
C SER A 10 0.06 -1.44 15.43
N LYS A 11 -0.69 -2.38 16.01
CA LYS A 11 -1.25 -2.28 17.37
C LYS A 11 -0.21 -2.65 18.41
N GLY A 12 0.73 -1.73 18.65
CA GLY A 12 1.95 -1.93 19.44
C GLY A 12 3.21 -1.65 18.60
N ASN A 13 4.40 -1.76 19.18
CA ASN A 13 5.65 -1.60 18.43
C ASN A 13 6.78 -2.48 19.00
N PRO A 14 6.71 -3.82 18.81
CA PRO A 14 5.87 -4.55 17.85
C PRO A 14 4.45 -4.88 18.35
N GLY A 15 3.58 -5.21 17.40
CA GLY A 15 2.15 -5.44 17.62
C GLY A 15 1.47 -6.11 16.42
N LYS A 16 0.16 -6.39 16.52
CA LYS A 16 -0.62 -6.88 15.37
C LYS A 16 -0.64 -5.83 14.27
N SER A 17 -0.22 -6.17 13.06
CA SER A 17 0.00 -5.22 11.96
C SER A 17 -0.84 -5.49 10.72
N GLY A 18 -1.00 -4.45 9.91
CA GLY A 18 -1.70 -4.49 8.63
C GLY A 18 -1.25 -3.38 7.69
N ALA A 19 -1.47 -3.59 6.40
CA ALA A 19 -1.22 -2.62 5.34
C ALA A 19 -2.49 -2.32 4.53
N GLY A 20 -2.60 -1.09 4.07
CA GLY A 20 -3.62 -0.60 3.15
C GLY A 20 -2.97 -0.05 1.88
N VAL A 21 -3.62 -0.29 0.74
CA VAL A 21 -3.24 0.25 -0.57
C VAL A 21 -4.50 0.68 -1.31
N ALA A 22 -4.49 1.87 -1.91
CA ALA A 22 -5.49 2.33 -2.86
C ALA A 22 -4.81 2.90 -4.11
N ILE A 23 -5.19 2.46 -5.30
CA ILE A 23 -4.64 2.90 -6.58
C ILE A 23 -5.75 3.57 -7.39
N TYR A 24 -5.47 4.78 -7.87
CA TYR A 24 -6.33 5.56 -8.74
C TYR A 24 -5.68 5.74 -10.12
N ASP A 25 -6.49 5.72 -11.16
CA ASP A 25 -6.02 6.02 -12.51
C ASP A 25 -5.85 7.53 -12.75
N LYS A 26 -5.50 7.89 -13.99
CA LYS A 26 -5.29 9.29 -14.39
C LYS A 26 -6.55 10.17 -14.32
N ASP A 27 -7.74 9.57 -14.28
CA ASP A 27 -9.03 10.25 -14.25
C ASP A 27 -9.59 10.26 -12.80
N ASN A 28 -8.75 9.94 -11.81
CA ASN A 28 -9.08 9.79 -10.39
C ASN A 28 -10.15 8.72 -10.12
N LEU A 29 -10.25 7.71 -10.99
CA LEU A 29 -11.11 6.56 -10.76
C LEU A 29 -10.37 5.49 -9.96
N LEU A 30 -11.07 4.92 -8.99
CA LEU A 30 -10.52 3.87 -8.15
C LEU A 30 -10.32 2.59 -8.97
N VAL A 31 -9.07 2.14 -9.09
CA VAL A 31 -8.68 0.92 -9.80
C VAL A 31 -8.60 -0.26 -8.84
N LEU A 32 -8.00 -0.04 -7.66
CA LEU A 32 -7.73 -1.11 -6.70
C LEU A 32 -7.76 -0.59 -5.27
N VAL A 33 -8.32 -1.38 -4.36
CA VAL A 33 -8.16 -1.23 -2.90
C VAL A 33 -7.78 -2.58 -2.33
N ARG A 34 -6.79 -2.60 -1.44
CA ARG A 34 -6.32 -3.82 -0.78
C ARG A 34 -6.03 -3.55 0.68
N GLY A 35 -6.56 -4.41 1.56
CA GLY A 35 -6.15 -4.51 2.95
C GLY A 35 -5.45 -5.84 3.18
N VAL A 36 -4.25 -5.83 3.75
CA VAL A 36 -3.43 -7.03 3.96
C VAL A 36 -3.07 -7.18 5.43
N PRO A 37 -3.48 -8.25 6.12
CA PRO A 37 -2.98 -8.55 7.46
C PRO A 37 -1.52 -8.98 7.38
N LEU A 38 -0.65 -8.37 8.18
CA LEU A 38 0.81 -8.59 8.15
C LEU A 38 1.31 -9.42 9.34
N GLY A 39 0.41 -9.84 10.23
CA GLY A 39 0.76 -10.63 11.41
C GLY A 39 1.24 -9.74 12.56
N HIS A 40 2.48 -9.95 13.02
CA HIS A 40 3.05 -9.20 14.14
C HIS A 40 4.33 -8.48 13.69
N GLY A 41 4.39 -7.16 13.88
CA GLY A 41 5.52 -6.34 13.43
C GLY A 41 5.51 -4.93 14.01
N THR A 42 6.51 -4.13 13.67
CA THR A 42 6.60 -2.71 14.02
C THR A 42 5.77 -1.84 13.09
N ASN A 43 5.51 -0.58 13.46
CA ASN A 43 4.81 0.37 12.58
C ASN A 43 5.59 0.59 11.28
N ASN A 44 6.89 0.84 11.38
CA ASN A 44 7.75 1.10 10.21
C ASN A 44 7.84 -0.12 9.28
N GLN A 45 7.80 -1.35 9.82
CA GLN A 45 7.72 -2.55 9.00
C GLN A 45 6.39 -2.63 8.23
N ALA A 46 5.28 -2.22 8.85
CA ALA A 46 3.98 -2.20 8.19
C ALA A 46 3.94 -1.19 7.03
N GLU A 47 4.48 0.01 7.22
CA GLU A 47 4.55 1.04 6.16
C GLU A 47 5.41 0.58 4.97
N LEU A 48 6.58 0.00 5.23
CA LEU A 48 7.43 -0.55 4.17
C LEU A 48 6.78 -1.72 3.44
N GLN A 49 6.04 -2.58 4.15
CA GLN A 49 5.29 -3.68 3.52
C GLN A 49 4.10 -3.16 2.71
N ALA A 50 3.43 -2.09 3.14
CA ALA A 50 2.40 -1.43 2.35
C ALA A 50 2.96 -0.90 1.02
N LEU A 51 4.16 -0.31 1.04
CA LEU A 51 4.86 0.13 -0.16
C LEU A 51 5.18 -1.04 -1.09
N GLN A 52 5.73 -2.13 -0.55
CA GLN A 52 6.02 -3.33 -1.33
C GLN A 52 4.76 -3.87 -2.02
N ILE A 53 3.66 -3.97 -1.28
CA ILE A 53 2.38 -4.46 -1.82
C ILE A 53 1.88 -3.54 -2.94
N ALA A 54 1.97 -2.22 -2.76
CA ALA A 54 1.54 -1.27 -3.79
C ALA A 54 2.36 -1.40 -5.08
N LEU A 55 3.69 -1.54 -4.97
CA LEU A 55 4.57 -1.76 -6.12
C LEU A 55 4.24 -3.06 -6.85
N ASP A 56 4.00 -4.15 -6.11
CA ASP A 56 3.60 -5.43 -6.70
C ASP A 56 2.26 -5.31 -7.47
N GLU A 57 1.28 -4.59 -6.94
CA GLU A 57 0.00 -4.36 -7.62
C GLU A 57 0.17 -3.44 -8.84
N LEU A 58 0.97 -2.38 -8.75
CA LEU A 58 1.25 -1.49 -9.89
C LEU A 58 1.91 -2.24 -11.05
N ILE A 59 2.84 -3.15 -10.76
CA ILE A 59 3.49 -4.01 -11.77
C ILE A 59 2.46 -4.96 -12.42
N LYS A 60 1.59 -5.61 -11.63
CA LYS A 60 0.55 -6.50 -12.18
C LYS A 60 -0.46 -5.77 -13.06
N LEU A 61 -0.71 -4.49 -12.77
CA LEU A 61 -1.57 -3.60 -13.55
C LEU A 61 -0.85 -2.97 -14.75
N GLU A 62 0.42 -3.33 -15.00
CA GLU A 62 1.26 -2.80 -16.09
C GLU A 62 1.44 -1.26 -16.03
N TYR A 63 1.42 -0.68 -14.83
CA TYR A 63 1.74 0.72 -14.61
C TYR A 63 3.22 0.92 -14.34
N HIS A 64 3.86 1.73 -15.19
CA HIS A 64 5.31 2.00 -15.13
C HIS A 64 5.66 3.43 -14.69
N GLN A 65 4.66 4.31 -14.58
CA GLN A 65 4.83 5.68 -14.09
C GLN A 65 3.69 6.04 -13.14
N PHE A 66 4.04 6.32 -11.90
CA PHE A 66 3.10 6.54 -10.81
C PHE A 66 3.74 7.39 -9.72
N ASP A 67 2.89 8.02 -8.91
CA ASP A 67 3.25 8.64 -7.64
C ASP A 67 2.78 7.75 -6.50
N VAL A 68 3.58 7.64 -5.44
CA VAL A 68 3.20 6.95 -4.21
C VAL A 68 3.11 7.96 -3.07
N ASN A 69 1.97 7.95 -2.38
CA ASN A 69 1.65 8.81 -1.24
C ASN A 69 1.56 7.92 0.01
N ILE A 70 2.30 8.28 1.05
CA ILE A 70 2.36 7.60 2.35
C ILE A 70 1.81 8.56 3.41
#